data_AF-A0A959RZI4-F1
#
_entry.id   AF-A0A959RZI4-F1
#
_cell.length_a   1.000
_cell.length_b   1.000
_cell.length_c   1.000
_cell.angle_alpha   90.00
_cell.angle_beta   90.00
_cell.angle_gamma   90.00
#
_symmetry.space_group_name_H-M   'P 1'
#
loop_
_entity.id
_entity.type
_entity.pdbx_description
1 polymer ?
#
loop_
_entity_poly.entity_id
_entity_poly.type
_entity_poly.pdbx_seq_one_letter_code
_entity_poly.pdbx_strand_id
1 'polypeptide(L)'
;MEVRYSPDKDGFKRMNSEELRKSFLIDSLFVKNQIPMVYSDIDRSITGSAVPSGKTLKLTASKKEMAAEYFAERREIGIINIGGKGTITVDKKNYSMNNIDALYVGRGAKNISFKSA
;
A
#
# COMPACT_ATOMS: atom_id res chain seq x y z
N MET A 1 -6.89 -3.48 -8.01
CA MET A 1 -6.62 -3.49 -6.56
C MET A 1 -7.74 -4.27 -5.88
N GLU A 2 -7.48 -5.03 -4.82
CA GLU A 2 -8.58 -5.65 -4.06
C GLU A 2 -9.34 -4.55 -3.32
N VAL A 3 -10.68 -4.56 -3.39
CA VAL A 3 -11.53 -3.58 -2.70
C VAL A 3 -12.32 -4.31 -1.64
N ARG A 4 -12.26 -3.82 -0.41
CA ARG A 4 -13.00 -4.34 0.74
C ARG A 4 -14.05 -3.35 1.18
N TYR A 5 -15.28 -3.87 1.23
CA TYR A 5 -16.43 -3.14 1.74
C TYR A 5 -16.72 -3.58 3.16
N SER A 6 -16.97 -2.61 4.02
CA SER A 6 -17.18 -2.86 5.43
C SER A 6 -18.65 -3.14 5.69
N PRO A 7 -18.96 -4.19 6.46
CA PRO A 7 -20.34 -4.46 6.84
C PRO A 7 -20.86 -3.37 7.77
N ASP A 8 -22.18 -3.17 7.76
CA ASP A 8 -22.82 -2.40 8.82
C ASP A 8 -22.77 -3.13 10.18
N LYS A 9 -23.14 -2.42 11.24
CA LYS A 9 -23.12 -2.93 12.62
C LYS A 9 -23.91 -4.23 12.80
N ASP A 10 -25.03 -4.40 12.11
CA ASP A 10 -25.89 -5.56 12.29
C ASP A 10 -25.45 -6.73 11.41
N GLY A 11 -24.93 -6.45 10.21
CA GLY A 11 -24.25 -7.40 9.33
C GLY A 11 -23.03 -8.00 10.01
N PHE A 12 -22.18 -7.18 10.63
CA PHE A 12 -20.98 -7.63 11.33
C PHE A 12 -21.28 -8.67 12.42
N LYS A 13 -22.32 -8.45 13.24
CA LYS A 13 -22.70 -9.37 14.33
C LYS A 13 -23.10 -10.77 13.85
N ARG A 14 -23.54 -10.90 12.60
CA ARG A 14 -24.02 -12.16 12.03
C ARG A 14 -22.94 -12.92 11.25
N MET A 15 -21.77 -12.31 11.06
CA MET A 15 -20.70 -12.94 10.29
C MET A 15 -20.11 -14.14 11.01
N ASN A 16 -19.86 -15.20 10.25
CA ASN A 16 -19.07 -16.33 10.71
C ASN A 16 -17.55 -16.03 10.63
N SER A 17 -16.72 -16.93 11.15
CA SER A 17 -15.26 -16.76 11.19
C SER A 17 -14.61 -16.58 9.82
N GLU A 18 -15.12 -17.24 8.78
CA GLU A 18 -14.58 -17.13 7.42
C GLU A 18 -14.91 -15.77 6.82
N GLU A 19 -16.17 -15.32 6.97
CA GLU A 19 -16.63 -14.01 6.52
C GLU A 19 -15.87 -12.89 7.20
N LEU A 20 -15.64 -12.98 8.51
CA LEU A 20 -14.81 -12.02 9.25
C LEU A 20 -13.39 -11.93 8.67
N ARG A 21 -12.73 -13.06 8.41
CA ARG A 21 -11.38 -13.06 7.83
C ARG A 21 -11.38 -12.45 6.43
N LYS A 22 -12.34 -12.84 5.59
CA LYS A 22 -12.48 -12.32 4.23
C LYS A 22 -12.69 -10.80 4.22
N SER A 23 -13.48 -10.27 5.16
CA SER A 23 -13.75 -8.84 5.25
C SER A 23 -12.60 -8.04 5.87
N PHE A 24 -11.91 -8.55 6.89
CA PHE A 24 -11.02 -7.72 7.71
C PHE A 24 -9.53 -8.12 7.68
N LEU A 25 -9.19 -9.39 7.45
CA LEU A 25 -7.81 -9.85 7.48
C LEU A 25 -7.14 -9.72 6.11
N ILE A 26 -6.03 -9.00 6.02
CA ILE A 26 -5.17 -9.00 4.83
C ILE A 26 -3.97 -9.91 5.12
N ASP A 27 -3.90 -11.07 4.47
CA ASP A 27 -2.86 -12.09 4.68
C ASP A 27 -1.88 -12.22 3.48
N SER A 28 -2.00 -11.34 2.49
CA SER A 28 -1.31 -11.43 1.19
C SER A 28 -0.34 -10.26 0.89
N LEU A 29 0.08 -9.50 1.90
CA LEU A 29 0.88 -8.27 1.72
C LEU A 29 2.34 -8.53 1.28
N PHE A 30 3.08 -9.43 1.90
CA PHE A 30 4.55 -9.47 1.72
C PHE A 30 5.00 -10.39 0.57
N VAL A 31 4.55 -10.10 -0.65
CA VAL A 31 4.89 -10.87 -1.86
C VAL A 31 6.10 -10.27 -2.57
N LYS A 32 7.12 -11.09 -2.83
CA LYS A 32 8.34 -10.67 -3.52
C LYS A 32 8.03 -10.08 -4.90
N ASN A 33 8.68 -8.96 -5.19
CA ASN A 33 8.60 -8.25 -6.47
C ASN A 33 7.19 -7.83 -6.91
N GLN A 34 6.27 -7.67 -5.95
CA GLN A 34 4.92 -7.19 -6.18
C GLN A 34 4.60 -6.04 -5.22
N ILE A 35 3.57 -5.27 -5.57
CA ILE A 35 2.96 -4.26 -4.70
C ILE A 35 1.49 -4.62 -4.52
N PRO A 36 1.15 -5.63 -3.70
CA PRO A 36 -0.25 -5.87 -3.35
C PRO A 36 -0.80 -4.67 -2.60
N MET A 37 -2.04 -4.32 -2.94
CA MET A 37 -2.77 -3.20 -2.35
C MET A 37 -4.20 -3.64 -2.10
N VAL A 38 -4.72 -3.25 -0.95
CA VAL A 38 -6.10 -3.41 -0.55
C VAL A 38 -6.67 -2.04 -0.25
N TYR A 39 -7.74 -1.69 -0.95
CA TYR A 39 -8.52 -0.49 -0.73
C TYR A 39 -9.65 -0.82 0.25
N SER A 40 -9.74 -0.09 1.36
CA SER A 40 -10.90 -0.14 2.26
C SER A 40 -11.84 1.02 1.94
N ASP A 41 -13.15 0.74 1.93
CA ASP A 41 -14.17 1.78 1.85
C ASP A 41 -14.20 2.70 3.07
N ILE A 42 -13.72 2.25 4.23
CA ILE A 42 -13.52 3.08 5.43
C ILE A 42 -12.41 4.08 5.15
N ASP A 43 -12.80 5.36 5.14
CA ASP A 43 -11.94 6.52 4.84
C ASP A 43 -11.15 6.41 3.54
N ARG A 44 -11.53 5.46 2.66
CA ARG A 44 -10.86 5.20 1.38
C ARG A 44 -9.37 4.89 1.54
N SER A 45 -8.98 4.32 2.68
CA SER A 45 -7.59 4.01 2.98
C SER A 45 -7.07 2.89 2.07
N ILE A 46 -5.79 2.95 1.71
CA ILE A 46 -5.12 1.91 0.93
C ILE A 46 -3.98 1.36 1.77
N THR A 47 -4.05 0.07 2.06
CA THR A 47 -2.96 -0.66 2.73
C THR A 47 -2.24 -1.50 1.70
N GLY A 48 -0.92 -1.44 1.70
CA GLY A 48 -0.10 -2.19 0.77
C GLY A 48 1.32 -2.37 1.29
N SER A 49 2.13 -3.02 0.49
CA SER A 49 3.51 -3.36 0.82
C SER A 49 4.31 -3.54 -0.46
N ALA A 50 5.62 -3.32 -0.38
CA ALA A 50 6.54 -3.58 -1.47
C ALA A 50 7.71 -4.39 -0.93
N VAL A 51 7.99 -5.54 -1.54
CA VAL A 51 9.15 -6.38 -1.19
C VAL A 51 10.06 -6.51 -2.42
N PRO A 52 10.89 -5.50 -2.73
CA PRO A 52 11.79 -5.56 -3.88
C PRO A 52 12.84 -6.66 -3.68
N SER A 53 13.11 -7.44 -4.72
CA SER A 53 14.08 -8.53 -4.70
C SER A 53 14.80 -8.58 -6.05
N GLY A 54 15.89 -7.83 -6.15
CA GLY A 54 16.68 -7.68 -7.38
C GLY A 54 16.04 -6.81 -8.47
N LYS A 55 14.84 -6.25 -8.23
CA LYS A 55 14.11 -5.37 -9.15
C LYS A 55 13.56 -4.17 -8.42
N THR A 56 13.54 -3.01 -9.09
CA THR A 56 12.86 -1.81 -8.59
C THR A 56 11.35 -1.95 -8.82
N LEU A 57 10.55 -1.70 -7.78
CA LEU A 57 9.09 -1.73 -7.86
C LEU A 57 8.56 -0.30 -7.92
N LYS A 58 7.80 0.04 -8.96
CA LYS A 58 7.18 1.36 -9.10
C LYS A 58 5.76 1.33 -8.55
N LEU A 59 5.43 2.28 -7.68
CA LEU A 59 4.07 2.48 -7.22
C LEU A 59 3.23 3.11 -8.33
N THR A 60 2.16 2.44 -8.72
CA THR A 60 1.24 2.89 -9.76
C THR A 60 -0.14 3.15 -9.18
N ALA A 61 -0.88 4.10 -9.77
CA ALA A 61 -2.28 4.30 -9.44
C ALA A 61 -3.16 3.28 -10.17
N SER A 62 -4.24 2.84 -9.52
CA SER A 62 -5.31 2.15 -10.23
C SER A 62 -6.26 3.16 -10.85
N LYS A 63 -6.39 3.17 -12.18
CA LYS A 63 -7.35 4.05 -12.88
C LYS A 63 -8.79 3.79 -12.46
N LYS A 64 -9.16 2.52 -12.28
CA LYS A 64 -10.54 2.12 -11.94
C LYS A 64 -10.92 2.51 -10.51
N GLU A 65 -10.05 2.22 -9.55
CA GLU A 65 -10.37 2.42 -8.13
C GLU A 65 -10.02 3.82 -7.62
N MET A 66 -9.03 4.50 -8.22
CA MET A 66 -8.54 5.79 -7.73
C MET A 66 -8.90 6.98 -8.63
N ALA A 67 -9.23 6.73 -9.91
CA ALA A 67 -9.46 7.78 -10.92
C ALA A 67 -8.35 8.86 -10.93
N ALA A 68 -7.10 8.41 -10.83
CA ALA A 68 -5.90 9.25 -10.75
C ALA A 68 -4.83 8.76 -11.73
N GLU A 69 -4.00 9.68 -12.24
CA GLU A 69 -2.91 9.37 -13.17
C GLU A 69 -1.67 8.82 -12.43
N TYR A 70 -1.47 9.21 -11.18
CA TYR A 70 -0.39 8.73 -10.31
C TYR A 70 -0.84 8.68 -8.85
N PHE A 71 -0.17 7.84 -8.04
CA PHE A 71 -0.72 7.41 -6.75
C PHE A 71 -0.98 8.56 -5.78
N ALA A 72 -0.02 9.48 -5.64
CA ALA A 72 -0.10 10.60 -4.70
C ALA A 72 -0.73 11.86 -5.32
N GLU A 73 -1.44 11.78 -6.44
CA GLU A 73 -2.08 12.95 -7.08
C GLU A 73 -3.02 13.69 -6.11
N ARG A 74 -3.79 12.93 -5.34
CA ARG A 74 -4.78 13.43 -4.37
C ARG A 74 -4.67 12.70 -3.03
N ARG A 75 -3.51 12.09 -2.75
CA ARG A 75 -3.25 11.27 -1.56
C ARG A 75 -1.88 11.55 -1.00
N GLU A 76 -1.74 11.37 0.29
CA GLU A 76 -0.47 11.24 0.99
C GLU A 76 -0.19 9.76 1.31
N ILE A 77 1.06 9.43 1.64
CA ILE A 77 1.49 8.06 1.93
C ILE A 77 2.47 8.07 3.11
N GLY A 78 2.21 7.22 4.10
CA GLY A 78 3.19 6.83 5.11
C GLY A 78 3.81 5.48 4.74
N ILE A 79 5.14 5.39 4.76
CA ILE A 79 5.87 4.16 4.43
C ILE A 79 6.80 3.85 5.61
N ILE A 80 6.77 2.62 6.11
CA ILE A 80 7.67 2.12 7.16
C ILE A 80 8.41 0.92 6.61
N ASN A 81 9.74 0.94 6.67
CA ASN A 81 10.54 -0.20 6.28
C ASN A 81 10.65 -1.20 7.44
N ILE A 82 9.97 -2.34 7.35
CA ILE A 82 10.06 -3.41 8.35
C ILE A 82 11.01 -4.55 7.94
N GLY A 83 11.73 -4.39 6.83
CA GLY A 83 12.64 -5.40 6.27
C GLY A 83 14.11 -5.00 6.34
N GLY A 84 14.89 -5.51 5.38
CA GLY A 84 16.30 -5.14 5.20
C GLY A 84 16.48 -3.72 4.66
N LYS A 85 17.75 -3.29 4.53
CA LYS A 85 18.07 -1.98 3.98
C LYS A 85 17.57 -1.82 2.55
N GLY A 86 17.11 -0.63 2.22
CA GLY A 86 16.65 -0.30 0.87
C GLY A 86 16.68 1.20 0.60
N THR A 87 16.08 1.58 -0.52
CA THR A 87 15.95 2.94 -0.98
C THR A 87 14.53 3.17 -1.48
N ILE A 88 13.93 4.28 -1.06
CA ILE A 88 12.71 4.80 -1.67
C ILE A 88 13.12 6.00 -2.54
N THR A 89 12.74 5.98 -3.80
CA THR A 89 12.90 7.13 -4.70
C THR A 89 11.56 7.84 -4.82
N VAL A 90 11.54 9.13 -4.52
CA VAL A 90 10.38 10.02 -4.72
C VAL A 90 10.78 11.08 -5.73
N ASP A 91 10.17 11.01 -6.90
CA ASP A 91 10.52 11.73 -8.11
C ASP A 91 12.01 11.59 -8.48
N LYS A 92 12.83 12.58 -8.12
CA LYS A 92 14.28 12.57 -8.39
C LYS A 92 15.13 12.37 -7.13
N LYS A 93 14.51 12.29 -5.95
CA LYS A 93 15.20 12.23 -4.67
C LYS A 93 15.18 10.81 -4.12
N ASN A 94 16.37 10.33 -3.74
CA ASN A 94 16.55 9.04 -3.11
C ASN A 94 16.60 9.19 -1.59
N TYR A 95 15.90 8.32 -0.89
CA TYR A 95 15.89 8.21 0.56
C TYR A 95 16.40 6.82 0.92
N SER A 96 17.53 6.74 1.62
CA SER A 96 17.99 5.47 2.19
C SER A 96 17.11 5.10 3.38
N MET A 97 16.68 3.85 3.43
CA MET A 97 15.76 3.33 4.44
C MET A 97 16.42 2.13 5.13
N ASN A 98 16.77 2.28 6.41
CA ASN A 98 17.14 1.16 7.28
C ASN A 98 15.88 0.50 7.85
N ASN A 99 16.06 -0.57 8.62
CA ASN A 99 14.98 -1.20 9.34
C ASN A 99 14.37 -0.18 10.33
N ILE A 100 13.03 -0.09 10.35
CA ILE A 100 12.20 0.80 11.16
C ILE A 100 12.24 2.28 10.72
N ASP A 101 13.00 2.63 9.68
CA ASP A 101 12.90 3.99 9.10
C ASP A 101 11.53 4.22 8.47
N ALA A 102 11.01 5.43 8.66
CA ALA A 102 9.74 5.87 8.11
C ALA A 102 9.93 7.04 7.14
N LEU A 103 9.14 7.06 6.06
CA LEU A 103 9.09 8.14 5.10
C LEU A 103 7.64 8.56 4.88
N TYR A 104 7.38 9.85 5.07
CA TYR A 104 6.12 10.49 4.69
C TYR A 104 6.25 11.13 3.31
N VAL A 105 5.31 10.83 2.42
CA VAL A 105 5.22 11.40 1.08
C VAL A 105 3.89 12.14 0.96
N GLY A 106 3.97 13.47 0.87
CA GLY A 106 2.80 14.32 0.68
C GLY A 106 2.20 14.23 -0.73
N ARG A 107 1.04 14.86 -0.88
CA ARG A 107 0.34 14.99 -2.17
C ARG A 107 1.24 15.61 -3.24
N GLY A 108 1.16 15.09 -4.46
CA GLY A 108 1.74 15.66 -5.68
C GLY A 108 2.96 14.90 -6.22
N ALA A 109 3.55 13.99 -5.44
CA ALA A 109 4.66 13.16 -5.89
C ALA A 109 4.22 12.23 -7.03
N LYS A 110 4.92 12.28 -8.17
CA LYS A 110 4.48 11.57 -9.39
C LYS A 110 5.08 10.18 -9.51
N ASN A 111 6.36 10.04 -9.20
CA ASN A 111 7.09 8.78 -9.33
C ASN A 111 7.58 8.33 -7.97
N ILE A 112 7.01 7.25 -7.47
CA ILE A 112 7.46 6.62 -6.22
C ILE A 112 7.93 5.20 -6.57
N SER A 113 9.13 4.83 -6.14
CA SER A 113 9.65 3.48 -6.35
C SER A 113 10.44 2.97 -5.17
N PHE A 114 10.49 1.65 -5.05
CA PHE A 114 11.09 0.90 -3.96
C PHE A 114 12.19 -0.01 -4.50
N LYS A 115 13.34 -0.02 -3.85
CA LYS A 115 14.45 -0.91 -4.18
C LYS A 115 15.09 -1.43 -2.89
N SER A 116 15.44 -2.71 -2.85
CA SER A 116 16.26 -3.29 -1.77
C SER A 116 17.73 -3.10 -2.10
N ALA A 117 18.57 -2.97 -1.06
CA ALA A 117 20.02 -2.83 -1.20
C ALA A 117 20.64 -3.99 -1.99
#